data_AF-A0A0J1GAK0-F1
#
_entry.id   AF-A0A0J1GAK0-F1
#
_cell.length_a   1.000
_cell.length_b   1.000
_cell.length_c   1.000
_cell.angle_alpha   90.00
_cell.angle_beta   90.00
_cell.angle_gamma   90.00
#
_symmetry.space_group_name_H-M   'P 1'
#
loop_
_entity.id
_entity.type
_entity.pdbx_description
1 polymer ?
#
loop_
_entity_poly.entity_id
_entity_poly.type
_entity_poly.pdbx_seq_one_letter_code
_entity_poly.pdbx_strand_id
1 'polypeptide(L)'
;MKQARGEWICFIDGDDIIAPNLIFLYSDFLNSNFDICFIKHQEVRNEKMFDLKIKDTEINVNINNKAISFEERDFQEFQYAAFNRDRKNSYDFHLIKPATPCKLYRRDFVRKNEINFPEGIPTGEDSIFNLYCFRHAKRGVFIDIPVYFHRVWGGSVSKKYNPNAKDDFVLLNTYYKKYINSDINPERFREVYYERCVWSFGFCCLLDYCHVNNPNHYRKRKESFLSNLSGDFSISFNSVNLSAFRFQKSIIILANQKKIVLCCIYSLFFSRD
;
A
#
# COMPACT_ATOMS: atom_id res chain seq x y z
N MET A 1 -15.83 -8.23 8.90
CA MET A 1 -16.16 -9.18 7.79
C MET A 1 -17.23 -10.21 8.15
N LYS A 2 -17.09 -10.97 9.26
CA LYS A 2 -18.03 -12.08 9.62
C LYS A 2 -19.52 -11.68 9.69
N GLN A 3 -19.81 -10.43 10.04
CA GLN A 3 -21.19 -9.91 10.15
C GLN A 3 -21.76 -9.41 8.81
N ALA A 4 -20.94 -9.25 7.76
CA ALA A 4 -21.37 -8.68 6.48
C ALA A 4 -22.33 -9.62 5.74
N ARG A 5 -23.50 -9.09 5.35
CA ARG A 5 -24.57 -9.86 4.68
C ARG A 5 -24.69 -9.61 3.17
N GLY A 6 -24.13 -8.51 2.67
CA GLY A 6 -24.17 -8.14 1.25
C GLY A 6 -23.32 -9.06 0.36
N GLU A 7 -23.64 -9.09 -0.93
CA GLU A 7 -22.88 -9.85 -1.94
C GLU A 7 -21.44 -9.33 -2.13
N TRP A 8 -21.24 -8.06 -1.83
CA TRP A 8 -19.96 -7.36 -1.88
C TRP A 8 -19.63 -6.75 -0.53
N ILE A 9 -18.34 -6.64 -0.23
CA ILE A 9 -17.78 -5.98 0.95
C ILE A 9 -16.97 -4.78 0.47
N CYS A 10 -17.23 -3.61 1.05
CA CYS A 10 -16.39 -2.42 0.91
C CYS A 10 -15.77 -2.10 2.26
N PHE A 11 -14.48 -1.83 2.32
CA PHE A 11 -13.82 -1.29 3.51
C PHE A 11 -13.66 0.23 3.35
N ILE A 12 -13.99 0.96 4.40
CA ILE A 12 -13.92 2.43 4.45
C ILE A 12 -13.34 2.79 5.82
N ASP A 13 -12.32 3.63 5.84
CA ASP A 13 -11.73 4.12 7.09
C ASP A 13 -12.68 5.11 7.78
N GLY A 14 -12.71 5.07 9.12
CA GLY A 14 -13.68 5.83 9.91
C GLY A 14 -13.53 7.35 9.84
N ASP A 15 -12.37 7.83 9.37
CA ASP A 15 -12.06 9.25 9.18
C ASP A 15 -12.08 9.71 7.71
N ASP A 16 -12.43 8.81 6.79
CA ASP A 16 -12.52 9.08 5.35
C ASP A 16 -13.97 9.29 4.88
N ILE A 17 -14.11 9.80 3.64
CA ILE A 17 -15.42 10.10 3.03
C ILE A 17 -15.51 9.40 1.68
N ILE A 18 -16.69 8.89 1.33
CA ILE A 18 -16.98 8.33 0.01
C ILE A 18 -18.02 9.16 -0.73
N ALA A 19 -17.96 9.14 -2.05
CA ALA A 19 -18.99 9.76 -2.87
C ALA A 19 -20.35 9.03 -2.72
N PRO A 20 -21.48 9.76 -2.70
CA PRO A 20 -22.80 9.16 -2.54
C PRO A 20 -23.19 8.24 -3.70
N ASN A 21 -22.63 8.43 -4.89
CA ASN A 21 -22.87 7.64 -6.08
C ASN A 21 -21.87 6.48 -6.27
N LEU A 22 -21.01 6.18 -5.29
CA LEU A 22 -19.99 5.12 -5.40
C LEU A 22 -20.61 3.79 -5.86
N ILE A 23 -21.68 3.32 -5.24
CA ILE A 23 -22.32 2.05 -5.62
C ILE A 23 -22.93 2.11 -7.02
N PHE A 24 -23.50 3.25 -7.39
CA PHE A 24 -24.09 3.44 -8.73
C PHE A 24 -23.01 3.39 -9.83
N LEU A 25 -21.86 4.02 -9.62
CA LEU A 25 -20.76 4.00 -10.59
C LEU A 25 -20.18 2.61 -10.84
N TYR A 26 -20.34 1.69 -9.88
CA TYR A 26 -19.81 0.33 -9.98
C TYR A 26 -20.89 -0.72 -10.30
N SER A 27 -22.18 -0.35 -10.42
CA SER A 27 -23.29 -1.31 -10.49
C SER A 27 -23.12 -2.38 -11.57
N ASP A 28 -22.63 -1.98 -12.74
CA ASP A 28 -22.43 -2.87 -13.90
C ASP A 28 -21.30 -3.88 -13.68
N PHE A 29 -20.42 -3.64 -12.71
CA PHE A 29 -19.30 -4.50 -12.35
C PHE A 29 -19.56 -5.32 -11.07
N LEU A 30 -20.56 -4.95 -10.27
CA LEU A 30 -20.94 -5.65 -9.04
C LEU A 30 -21.74 -6.94 -9.31
N ASN A 31 -21.22 -7.82 -10.17
CA ASN A 31 -21.84 -9.08 -10.56
C ASN A 31 -20.85 -10.26 -10.43
N SER A 32 -21.29 -11.48 -10.74
CA SER A 32 -20.49 -12.70 -10.56
C SER A 32 -19.22 -12.79 -11.43
N ASN A 33 -19.07 -11.92 -12.43
CA ASN A 33 -17.92 -11.91 -13.32
C ASN A 33 -16.69 -11.22 -12.74
N PHE A 34 -16.83 -10.41 -11.69
CA PHE A 34 -15.73 -9.69 -11.07
C PHE A 34 -15.48 -10.15 -9.63
N ASP A 35 -14.22 -10.12 -9.21
CA ASP A 35 -13.82 -10.45 -7.85
C ASP A 35 -13.48 -9.20 -7.03
N ILE A 36 -12.87 -8.21 -7.67
CA ILE A 36 -12.36 -6.99 -7.02
C ILE A 36 -12.65 -5.76 -7.90
N CYS A 37 -13.32 -4.75 -7.34
CA CYS A 37 -13.42 -3.44 -7.97
C CYS A 37 -12.56 -2.42 -7.19
N PHE A 38 -11.55 -1.89 -7.86
CA PHE A 38 -10.61 -0.91 -7.33
C PHE A 38 -11.22 0.48 -7.40
N ILE A 39 -11.11 1.22 -6.30
CA ILE A 39 -11.65 2.56 -6.15
C ILE A 39 -10.52 3.58 -6.33
N LYS A 40 -10.77 4.66 -7.09
CA LYS A 40 -9.82 5.78 -7.18
C LYS A 40 -9.94 6.68 -5.95
N HIS A 41 -8.78 6.94 -5.36
CA HIS A 41 -8.63 7.77 -4.17
C HIS A 41 -8.27 9.21 -4.54
N GLN A 42 -8.71 10.14 -3.71
CA GLN A 42 -8.28 11.53 -3.73
C GLN A 42 -7.97 12.00 -2.31
N GLU A 43 -6.81 12.59 -2.10
CA GLU A 43 -6.47 13.19 -0.79
C GLU A 43 -7.17 14.53 -0.61
N VAL A 44 -7.72 14.75 0.59
CA VAL A 44 -8.40 15.99 0.96
C VAL A 44 -7.80 16.52 2.26
N ARG A 45 -7.28 17.76 2.23
CA ARG A 45 -6.61 18.40 3.38
C ARG A 45 -7.48 19.39 4.16
N ASN A 46 -8.50 19.96 3.51
CA ASN A 46 -9.39 20.96 4.11
C ASN A 46 -10.84 20.52 3.98
N GLU A 47 -11.61 20.65 5.07
CA GLU A 47 -13.01 20.22 5.08
C GLU A 47 -13.89 20.97 4.06
N LYS A 48 -13.54 22.22 3.72
CA LYS A 48 -14.23 23.02 2.70
C LYS A 48 -14.08 22.46 1.26
N MET A 49 -13.19 21.50 1.03
CA MET A 49 -13.12 20.76 -0.23
C MET A 49 -14.07 19.57 -0.28
N PHE A 50 -14.80 19.23 0.80
CA PHE A 50 -15.84 18.20 0.78
C PHE A 50 -17.14 18.65 0.13
N ASP A 51 -17.29 19.95 -0.22
CA ASP A 51 -18.35 20.45 -1.10
C ASP A 51 -18.14 20.01 -2.57
N LEU A 52 -17.55 18.83 -2.77
CA LEU A 52 -17.64 18.07 -4.00
C LEU A 52 -19.06 17.50 -4.07
N LYS A 53 -20.02 18.40 -4.39
CA LYS A 53 -21.02 18.04 -5.37
C LYS A 53 -20.21 17.53 -6.55
N ILE A 54 -20.13 16.20 -6.70
CA ILE A 54 -19.94 15.59 -8.01
C ILE A 54 -20.89 16.36 -8.90
N LYS A 55 -20.36 17.28 -9.71
CA LYS A 55 -21.19 18.07 -10.61
C LYS A 55 -21.98 17.04 -11.41
N ASP A 56 -23.26 17.28 -11.67
CA ASP A 56 -24.12 16.37 -12.44
C ASP A 56 -23.48 15.91 -13.77
N THR A 57 -22.49 16.65 -14.27
CA THR A 57 -21.58 16.28 -15.37
C THR A 57 -20.80 14.97 -15.20
N GLU A 58 -20.51 14.50 -13.97
CA GLU A 58 -19.85 13.20 -13.74
C GLU A 58 -20.84 12.02 -13.69
N ILE A 59 -22.12 12.28 -13.41
CA ILE A 59 -23.18 11.25 -13.47
C ILE A 59 -23.48 10.86 -14.93
N ASN A 60 -23.24 11.76 -15.89
CA ASN A 60 -23.33 11.50 -17.33
C ASN A 60 -22.02 11.00 -17.97
N VAL A 61 -21.01 10.64 -17.17
CA VAL A 61 -19.76 10.08 -17.72
C VAL A 61 -20.03 8.70 -18.27
N ASN A 62 -19.62 8.46 -19.51
CA ASN A 62 -19.57 7.12 -20.07
C ASN A 62 -18.51 6.30 -19.31
N ILE A 63 -18.95 5.57 -18.29
CA ILE A 63 -18.11 4.78 -17.37
C ILE A 63 -17.21 3.83 -18.15
N ASN A 64 -17.68 3.28 -19.27
CA ASN A 64 -16.89 2.36 -20.10
C ASN A 64 -15.59 2.98 -20.63
N ASN A 65 -15.54 4.30 -20.84
CA ASN A 65 -14.33 5.00 -21.29
C ASN A 65 -13.34 5.29 -20.15
N LYS A 66 -13.76 5.08 -18.89
CA LYS A 66 -12.96 5.30 -17.67
C LYS A 66 -12.64 4.01 -16.92
N ALA A 67 -13.23 2.90 -17.33
CA ALA A 67 -13.03 1.59 -16.75
C ALA A 67 -11.82 0.90 -17.37
N ILE A 68 -10.91 0.42 -16.52
CA ILE A 68 -9.78 -0.43 -16.88
C ILE A 68 -10.09 -1.82 -16.31
N SER A 69 -10.28 -2.80 -17.18
CA SER A 69 -10.50 -4.19 -16.76
C SER A 69 -9.18 -4.92 -16.57
N PHE A 70 -9.14 -5.83 -15.61
CA PHE A 70 -8.01 -6.69 -15.30
C PHE A 70 -8.42 -8.15 -15.40
N GLU A 71 -7.53 -8.96 -15.95
CA GLU A 71 -7.64 -10.41 -16.06
C GLU A 71 -6.70 -11.10 -15.06
N GLU A 72 -6.82 -12.42 -14.93
CA GLU A 72 -6.09 -13.23 -13.95
C GLU A 72 -4.57 -13.01 -14.00
N ARG A 73 -4.03 -12.88 -15.22
CA ARG A 73 -2.59 -12.62 -15.45
C ARG A 73 -2.10 -11.29 -14.90
N ASP A 74 -2.98 -10.29 -14.82
CA ASP A 74 -2.59 -8.94 -14.40
C ASP A 74 -2.35 -8.89 -12.89
N PHE A 75 -3.06 -9.71 -12.11
CA PHE A 75 -2.95 -9.74 -10.65
C PHE A 75 -1.56 -10.16 -10.14
N GLN A 76 -0.72 -10.77 -10.98
CA GLN A 76 0.69 -10.98 -10.66
C GLN A 76 1.43 -9.65 -10.48
N GLU A 77 1.18 -8.65 -11.34
CA GLU A 77 1.75 -7.31 -11.16
C GLU A 77 1.19 -6.62 -9.91
N PHE A 78 -0.08 -6.84 -9.58
CA PHE A 78 -0.68 -6.30 -8.35
C PHE A 78 -0.05 -6.88 -7.09
N GLN A 79 0.28 -8.17 -7.10
CA GLN A 79 1.05 -8.79 -6.03
C GLN A 79 2.40 -8.08 -5.87
N TYR A 80 3.15 -7.92 -6.96
CA TYR A 80 4.46 -7.24 -6.92
C TYR A 80 4.35 -5.78 -6.48
N ALA A 81 3.32 -5.07 -6.94
CA ALA A 81 3.08 -3.69 -6.55
C ALA A 81 2.66 -3.53 -5.08
N ALA A 82 2.03 -4.55 -4.49
CA ALA A 82 1.79 -4.59 -3.05
C ALA A 82 3.09 -4.70 -2.24
N PHE A 83 4.17 -5.26 -2.81
CA PHE A 83 5.52 -5.24 -2.24
C PHE A 83 6.32 -3.99 -2.60
N ASN A 84 6.18 -3.45 -3.80
CA ASN A 84 6.85 -2.22 -4.22
C ASN A 84 6.10 -1.54 -5.38
N ARG A 85 5.34 -0.49 -5.05
CA ARG A 85 4.54 0.27 -6.01
C ARG A 85 5.38 1.15 -6.96
N ASP A 86 6.65 1.39 -6.64
CA ASP A 86 7.54 2.24 -7.45
C ASP A 86 8.09 1.50 -8.70
N ARG A 87 7.90 0.17 -8.79
CA ARG A 87 8.36 -0.60 -9.95
C ARG A 87 7.72 -0.07 -11.23
N LYS A 88 8.46 -0.16 -12.33
CA LYS A 88 7.89 0.02 -13.65
C LYS A 88 6.97 -1.16 -13.94
N ASN A 89 5.68 -0.87 -14.11
CA ASN A 89 4.62 -1.84 -14.34
C ASN A 89 3.77 -1.42 -15.53
N SER A 90 2.84 -2.29 -15.92
CA SER A 90 1.87 -2.03 -16.98
C SER A 90 0.79 -1.02 -16.53
N TYR A 91 0.62 -0.82 -15.22
CA TYR A 91 -0.38 0.07 -14.62
C TYR A 91 0.24 1.09 -13.65
N ASP A 92 -0.45 2.21 -13.43
CA ASP A 92 -0.09 3.19 -12.40
C ASP A 92 -0.58 2.73 -11.01
N PHE A 93 0.30 2.06 -10.27
CA PHE A 93 -0.03 1.59 -8.92
C PHE A 93 0.05 2.66 -7.83
N HIS A 94 0.50 3.88 -8.14
CA HIS A 94 0.29 5.02 -7.25
C HIS A 94 -1.14 5.53 -7.33
N LEU A 95 -1.78 5.38 -8.49
CA LEU A 95 -3.19 5.69 -8.68
C LEU A 95 -4.11 4.58 -8.15
N ILE A 96 -3.84 3.32 -8.50
CA ILE A 96 -4.71 2.16 -8.15
C ILE A 96 -4.61 1.76 -6.66
N LYS A 97 -3.47 2.06 -6.02
CA LYS A 97 -3.18 1.76 -4.61
C LYS A 97 -3.47 0.28 -4.23
N PRO A 98 -2.65 -0.67 -4.67
CA PRO A 98 -2.89 -2.10 -4.42
C PRO A 98 -2.90 -2.48 -2.93
N ALA A 99 -2.15 -1.77 -2.09
CA ALA A 99 -1.97 -2.11 -0.68
C ALA A 99 -3.09 -1.64 0.29
N THR A 100 -3.97 -0.71 -0.11
CA THR A 100 -5.09 -0.24 0.76
C THR A 100 -6.28 -1.21 0.70
N PRO A 101 -7.07 -1.42 1.77
CA PRO A 101 -8.23 -2.29 1.71
C PRO A 101 -9.45 -1.58 1.10
N CYS A 102 -9.36 -0.28 0.79
CA CYS A 102 -10.46 0.56 0.33
C CYS A 102 -10.85 0.26 -1.12
N LYS A 103 -11.48 -0.89 -1.31
CA LYS A 103 -11.95 -1.50 -2.56
C LYS A 103 -13.25 -2.25 -2.30
N LEU A 104 -13.95 -2.63 -3.36
CA LEU A 104 -15.09 -3.55 -3.30
C LEU A 104 -14.59 -4.97 -3.60
N TYR A 105 -14.85 -5.91 -2.70
CA TYR A 105 -14.52 -7.32 -2.88
C TYR A 105 -15.78 -8.16 -2.89
N ARG A 106 -15.89 -9.08 -3.84
CA ARG A 106 -17.01 -10.02 -3.88
C ARG A 106 -16.91 -10.93 -2.66
N ARG A 107 -17.95 -10.94 -1.81
CA ARG A 107 -17.91 -11.59 -0.50
C ARG A 107 -17.64 -13.09 -0.61
N ASP A 108 -18.33 -13.77 -1.53
CA ASP A 108 -18.19 -15.22 -1.68
C ASP A 108 -16.81 -15.60 -2.20
N PHE A 109 -16.20 -14.77 -3.05
CA PHE A 109 -14.80 -14.90 -3.47
C PHE A 109 -13.85 -14.85 -2.26
N VAL A 110 -14.00 -13.82 -1.40
CA VAL A 110 -13.17 -13.67 -0.20
C VAL A 110 -13.36 -14.83 0.77
N ARG A 111 -14.60 -15.26 1.00
CA ARG A 111 -14.94 -16.36 1.93
C ARG A 111 -14.46 -17.71 1.44
N LYS A 112 -14.68 -18.04 0.16
CA LYS A 112 -14.33 -19.34 -0.42
C LYS A 112 -12.82 -19.58 -0.46
N ASN A 113 -12.03 -18.50 -0.53
CA ASN A 113 -10.57 -18.54 -0.46
C ASN A 113 -10.02 -18.28 0.96
N GLU A 114 -10.89 -18.24 1.97
CA GLU A 114 -10.53 -18.08 3.39
C GLU A 114 -9.67 -16.84 3.70
N ILE A 115 -9.88 -15.76 2.94
CA ILE A 115 -9.05 -14.56 3.04
C ILE A 115 -9.50 -13.71 4.23
N ASN A 116 -8.59 -13.48 5.17
CA ASN A 116 -8.81 -12.68 6.37
C ASN A 116 -7.65 -11.71 6.59
N PHE A 117 -7.91 -10.60 7.28
CA PHE A 117 -6.83 -9.73 7.76
C PHE A 117 -5.97 -10.50 8.76
N PRO A 118 -4.64 -10.40 8.68
CA PRO A 118 -3.78 -10.99 9.70
C PRO A 118 -4.00 -10.29 11.04
N GLU A 119 -4.17 -11.09 12.10
CA GLU A 119 -4.20 -10.59 13.47
C GLU A 119 -2.77 -10.50 14.03
N GLY A 120 -2.57 -9.59 14.99
CA GLY A 120 -1.33 -9.48 15.76
C GLY A 120 -0.21 -8.64 15.14
N ILE A 121 -0.47 -7.93 14.04
CA ILE A 121 0.46 -6.94 13.49
C ILE A 121 -0.05 -5.50 13.68
N PRO A 122 0.80 -4.53 14.06
CA PRO A 122 0.34 -3.17 14.32
C PRO A 122 0.07 -2.34 13.06
N THR A 123 0.66 -2.72 11.92
CA THR A 123 0.54 -1.98 10.66
C THR A 123 0.86 -2.87 9.46
N GLY A 124 0.26 -2.56 8.31
CA GLY A 124 0.52 -3.21 7.03
C GLY A 124 -0.31 -4.46 6.76
N GLU A 125 -1.25 -4.78 7.63
CA GLU A 125 -2.25 -5.85 7.51
C GLU A 125 -3.04 -5.80 6.22
N ASP A 126 -3.35 -4.59 5.76
CA ASP A 126 -4.08 -4.36 4.52
C ASP A 126 -3.33 -4.91 3.30
N SER A 127 -2.01 -4.72 3.28
CA SER A 127 -1.21 -5.23 2.18
C SER A 127 -1.17 -6.74 2.16
N ILE A 128 -1.16 -7.39 3.32
CA ILE A 128 -1.15 -8.86 3.42
C ILE A 128 -2.51 -9.41 2.99
N PHE A 129 -3.62 -8.82 3.48
CA PHE A 129 -4.97 -9.17 3.03
C PHE A 129 -5.09 -9.08 1.51
N ASN A 130 -4.65 -7.96 0.92
CA ASN A 130 -4.70 -7.74 -0.52
C ASN A 130 -3.83 -8.73 -1.30
N LEU A 131 -2.66 -9.13 -0.79
CA LEU A 131 -1.83 -10.15 -1.44
C LEU A 131 -2.57 -11.48 -1.60
N TYR A 132 -3.30 -11.92 -0.56
CA TYR A 132 -4.14 -13.10 -0.66
C TYR A 132 -5.33 -12.89 -1.62
N CYS A 133 -5.94 -11.69 -1.65
CA CYS A 133 -6.93 -11.37 -2.68
C CYS A 133 -6.35 -11.50 -4.10
N PHE A 134 -5.20 -10.89 -4.38
CA PHE A 134 -4.60 -10.92 -5.72
C PHE A 134 -4.09 -12.31 -6.11
N ARG A 135 -3.80 -13.21 -5.16
CA ARG A 135 -3.47 -14.61 -5.45
C ARG A 135 -4.61 -15.39 -6.10
N HIS A 136 -5.85 -15.05 -5.77
CA HIS A 136 -7.02 -15.83 -6.19
C HIS A 136 -7.93 -15.09 -7.16
N ALA A 137 -7.77 -13.77 -7.30
CA ALA A 137 -8.61 -12.95 -8.16
C ALA A 137 -8.38 -13.28 -9.64
N LYS A 138 -9.48 -13.39 -10.38
CA LYS A 138 -9.45 -13.66 -11.82
C LYS A 138 -9.86 -12.46 -12.65
N ARG A 139 -10.76 -11.64 -12.11
CA ARG A 139 -11.26 -10.47 -12.82
C ARG A 139 -11.41 -9.30 -11.88
N GLY A 140 -10.96 -8.13 -12.35
CA GLY A 140 -11.12 -6.88 -11.62
C GLY A 140 -11.40 -5.72 -12.54
N VAL A 141 -11.76 -4.59 -11.94
CA VAL A 141 -11.95 -3.34 -12.66
C VAL A 141 -11.47 -2.17 -11.82
N PHE A 142 -10.86 -1.18 -12.45
CA PHE A 142 -10.58 0.13 -11.88
C PHE A 142 -11.34 1.19 -12.65
N ILE A 143 -12.07 2.07 -11.95
CA ILE A 143 -12.74 3.21 -12.57
C ILE A 143 -11.94 4.47 -12.22
N ASP A 144 -11.47 5.19 -13.24
CA ASP A 144 -10.63 6.38 -13.10
C ASP A 144 -11.43 7.65 -12.69
N ILE A 145 -12.37 7.51 -11.77
CA ILE A 145 -13.22 8.57 -11.21
C ILE A 145 -13.03 8.59 -9.69
N PRO A 146 -12.54 9.70 -9.11
CA PRO A 146 -12.27 9.77 -7.67
C PRO A 146 -13.60 9.74 -6.88
N VAL A 147 -13.80 8.68 -6.11
CA VAL A 147 -15.01 8.49 -5.29
C VAL A 147 -14.71 8.08 -3.85
N TYR A 148 -13.43 7.98 -3.51
CA TYR A 148 -12.93 7.78 -2.16
C TYR A 148 -12.03 8.95 -1.78
N PHE A 149 -12.38 9.65 -0.71
CA PHE A 149 -11.72 10.87 -0.27
C PHE A 149 -10.99 10.60 1.04
N HIS A 150 -9.67 10.43 0.93
CA HIS A 150 -8.80 10.18 2.07
C HIS A 150 -8.50 11.50 2.81
N ARG A 151 -8.87 11.57 4.09
CA ARG A 151 -8.71 12.78 4.90
C ARG A 151 -7.30 12.86 5.45
N VAL A 152 -6.51 13.81 4.92
CA VAL A 152 -5.14 14.03 5.39
C VAL A 152 -5.13 15.13 6.43
N TRP A 153 -4.90 14.77 7.70
CA TRP A 153 -4.73 15.72 8.81
C TRP A 153 -3.52 15.38 9.68
N GLY A 154 -3.04 16.36 10.45
CA GLY A 154 -1.74 16.29 11.14
C GLY A 154 -1.59 15.21 12.21
N GLY A 155 -2.70 14.65 12.72
CA GLY A 155 -2.69 13.61 13.75
C GLY A 155 -2.89 12.19 13.22
N SER A 156 -2.76 11.96 11.91
CA SER A 156 -2.85 10.60 11.35
C SER A 156 -1.88 9.64 12.06
N VAL A 157 -2.40 8.48 12.47
CA VAL A 157 -1.65 7.42 13.16
C VAL A 157 -0.42 7.02 12.34
N SER A 158 -0.55 7.00 11.02
CA SER A 158 0.53 6.66 10.07
C SER A 158 1.74 7.59 10.09
N LYS A 159 1.65 8.75 10.77
CA LYS A 159 2.73 9.76 10.87
C LYS A 159 3.19 9.99 12.31
N LYS A 160 2.64 9.25 13.27
CA LYS A 160 2.98 9.41 14.69
C LYS A 160 4.35 8.79 14.98
N TYR A 161 5.12 9.43 15.85
CA TYR A 161 6.37 8.86 16.36
C TYR A 161 6.12 7.48 16.97
N ASN A 162 6.88 6.49 16.52
CA ASN A 162 6.78 5.11 16.97
C ASN A 162 8.18 4.56 17.29
N PRO A 163 8.56 4.43 18.57
CA PRO A 163 9.86 3.84 18.95
C PRO A 163 9.96 2.34 18.61
N ASN A 164 8.84 1.67 18.38
CA ASN A 164 8.79 0.24 18.05
C ASN A 164 8.73 -0.01 16.53
N ALA A 165 8.84 1.04 15.70
CA ALA A 165 8.68 0.91 14.24
C ALA A 165 9.55 -0.20 13.65
N LYS A 166 10.79 -0.36 14.14
CA LYS A 166 11.67 -1.45 13.71
C LYS A 166 11.01 -2.82 13.90
N ASP A 167 10.59 -3.12 15.13
CA ASP A 167 10.07 -4.42 15.49
C ASP A 167 8.74 -4.69 14.78
N ASP A 168 7.90 -3.67 14.64
CA ASP A 168 6.63 -3.73 13.92
C ASP A 168 6.84 -4.09 12.44
N PHE A 169 7.79 -3.43 11.76
CA PHE A 169 8.07 -3.72 10.36
C PHE A 169 8.85 -5.02 10.14
N VAL A 170 9.70 -5.44 11.09
CA VAL A 170 10.32 -6.77 11.07
C VAL A 170 9.25 -7.85 11.21
N LEU A 171 8.29 -7.66 12.12
CA LEU A 171 7.15 -8.56 12.27
C LEU A 171 6.32 -8.60 10.99
N LEU A 172 5.97 -7.47 10.39
CA LEU A 172 5.27 -7.41 9.10
C LEU A 172 6.03 -8.17 7.99
N ASN A 173 7.36 -8.04 7.92
CA ASN A 173 8.18 -8.77 6.96
C ASN A 173 8.10 -10.30 7.16
N THR A 174 7.84 -10.79 8.37
CA THR A 174 7.58 -12.22 8.59
C THR A 174 6.26 -12.69 7.96
N TYR A 175 5.24 -11.83 7.91
CA TYR A 175 3.96 -12.15 7.25
C TYR A 175 4.13 -12.15 5.72
N TYR A 176 4.91 -11.22 5.17
CA TYR A 176 5.29 -11.28 3.76
C TYR A 176 6.05 -12.58 3.43
N LYS A 177 7.00 -13.01 4.27
CA LYS A 177 7.70 -14.30 4.12
C LYS A 177 6.74 -15.49 4.17
N LYS A 178 5.79 -15.51 5.12
CA LYS A 178 4.77 -16.57 5.20
C LYS A 178 3.93 -16.63 3.91
N TYR A 179 3.51 -15.47 3.40
CA TYR A 179 2.81 -15.38 2.12
C TYR A 179 3.65 -15.95 0.98
N ILE A 180 4.92 -15.53 0.85
CA ILE A 180 5.84 -15.99 -0.21
C ILE A 180 6.05 -17.51 -0.14
N ASN A 181 6.32 -18.05 1.05
CA ASN A 181 6.59 -19.47 1.24
C ASN A 181 5.37 -20.36 0.96
N SER A 182 4.16 -19.79 1.02
CA SER A 182 2.92 -20.49 0.65
C SER A 182 2.61 -20.44 -0.85
N ASP A 183 3.40 -19.71 -1.65
CA ASP A 183 3.24 -19.67 -3.10
C ASP A 183 3.82 -20.92 -3.76
N ILE A 184 3.27 -21.32 -4.92
CA ILE A 184 3.80 -22.46 -5.68
C ILE A 184 5.20 -22.19 -6.25
N ASN A 185 5.54 -20.91 -6.47
CA ASN A 185 6.88 -20.50 -6.89
C ASN A 185 7.38 -19.32 -6.03
N PRO A 186 7.88 -19.60 -4.81
CA PRO A 186 8.33 -18.55 -3.89
C PRO A 186 9.44 -17.66 -4.45
N GLU A 187 10.34 -18.21 -5.28
CA GLU A 187 11.50 -17.47 -5.83
C GLU A 187 11.09 -16.29 -6.71
N ARG A 188 9.89 -16.30 -7.30
CA ARG A 188 9.39 -15.16 -8.10
C ARG A 188 9.23 -13.88 -7.28
N PHE A 189 9.16 -13.98 -5.95
CA PHE A 189 9.04 -12.83 -5.05
C PHE A 189 10.37 -12.34 -4.50
N ARG A 190 11.49 -13.02 -4.78
CA ARG A 190 12.78 -12.74 -4.15
C ARG A 190 13.19 -11.27 -4.26
N GLU A 191 13.11 -10.71 -5.47
CA GLU A 191 13.45 -9.30 -5.71
C GLU A 191 12.52 -8.36 -4.93
N VAL A 192 11.21 -8.50 -5.12
CA VAL A 192 10.22 -7.61 -4.51
C VAL A 192 10.18 -7.73 -2.98
N TYR A 193 10.58 -8.87 -2.42
CA TYR A 193 10.76 -9.04 -0.98
C TYR A 193 11.88 -8.16 -0.41
N TYR A 194 13.05 -8.13 -1.07
CA TYR A 194 14.14 -7.25 -0.67
C TYR A 194 13.75 -5.78 -0.85
N GLU A 195 13.02 -5.46 -1.91
CA GLU A 195 12.48 -4.11 -2.12
C GLU A 195 11.52 -3.70 -1.00
N ARG A 196 10.63 -4.60 -0.58
CA ARG A 196 9.75 -4.38 0.57
C ARG A 196 10.54 -4.20 1.86
N CYS A 197 11.61 -4.95 2.08
CA CYS A 197 12.47 -4.73 3.24
C CYS A 197 13.10 -3.33 3.24
N VAL A 198 13.51 -2.82 2.08
CA VAL A 198 14.00 -1.43 1.94
C VAL A 198 12.90 -0.42 2.24
N TRP A 199 11.66 -0.66 1.79
CA TRP A 199 10.50 0.16 2.16
C TRP A 199 10.25 0.16 3.67
N SER A 200 10.26 -1.02 4.30
CA SER A 200 10.14 -1.19 5.75
C SER A 200 11.19 -0.36 6.50
N PHE A 201 12.45 -0.38 6.05
CA PHE A 201 13.49 0.48 6.62
C PHE A 201 13.21 1.98 6.43
N GLY A 202 12.70 2.37 5.25
CA GLY A 202 12.26 3.73 4.98
C GLY A 202 11.20 4.21 5.97
N PHE A 203 10.21 3.37 6.29
CA PHE A 203 9.21 3.69 7.31
C PHE A 203 9.81 3.77 8.72
N CYS A 204 10.74 2.88 9.09
CA CYS A 204 11.48 3.03 10.36
C CYS A 204 12.19 4.39 10.45
N CYS A 205 12.75 4.87 9.34
CA CYS A 205 13.36 6.20 9.30
C CYS A 205 12.33 7.31 9.55
N LEU A 206 11.16 7.24 8.90
CA LEU A 206 10.10 8.25 9.05
C LEU A 206 9.48 8.26 10.45
N LEU A 207 9.23 7.08 11.02
CA LEU A 207 8.48 6.93 12.27
C LEU A 207 9.36 6.96 13.52
N ASP A 208 10.65 6.62 13.42
CA ASP A 208 11.57 6.64 14.55
C ASP A 208 12.83 7.47 14.27
N TYR A 209 13.78 6.96 13.49
CA TYR A 209 15.15 7.49 13.46
C TYR A 209 15.24 8.95 13.04
N CYS A 210 14.38 9.40 12.12
CA CYS A 210 14.37 10.75 11.56
C CYS A 210 13.22 11.61 12.08
N HIS A 211 12.33 11.05 12.89
CA HIS A 211 11.15 11.76 13.37
C HIS A 211 11.53 12.94 14.28
N VAL A 212 10.82 14.05 14.13
CA VAL A 212 11.03 15.28 14.91
C VAL A 212 10.75 15.12 16.42
N ASN A 213 9.90 14.18 16.82
CA ASN A 213 9.50 13.93 18.20
C ASN A 213 10.31 12.80 18.85
N ASN A 214 11.33 12.27 18.16
CA ASN A 214 12.21 11.28 18.76
C ASN A 214 13.02 11.95 19.89
N PRO A 215 12.89 11.50 21.16
CA PRO A 215 13.49 12.16 22.30
C PRO A 215 15.02 11.95 22.38
N ASN A 216 15.57 11.01 21.62
CA ASN A 216 16.99 10.71 21.63
C ASN A 216 17.80 11.79 20.87
N HIS A 217 19.00 12.09 21.35
CA HIS A 217 19.94 12.94 20.61
C HIS A 217 20.36 12.30 19.28
N TYR A 218 20.75 13.15 18.33
CA TYR A 218 21.14 12.73 16.97
C TYR A 218 22.15 11.58 16.95
N ARG A 219 23.16 11.61 17.83
CA ARG A 219 24.18 10.55 17.91
C ARG A 219 23.56 9.17 18.14
N LYS A 220 22.70 9.03 19.14
CA LYS A 220 22.02 7.75 19.47
C LYS A 220 21.10 7.30 18.34
N ARG A 221 20.36 8.24 17.74
CA ARG A 221 19.50 7.95 16.57
C ARG A 221 20.31 7.44 15.38
N LYS A 222 21.47 8.05 15.11
CA LYS A 222 22.40 7.63 14.06
C LYS A 222 23.00 6.25 14.34
N GLU A 223 23.35 5.97 15.60
CA GLU A 223 23.83 4.64 16.02
C GLU A 223 22.75 3.56 15.76
N SER A 224 21.50 3.80 16.15
CA SER A 224 20.37 2.90 15.86
C SER A 224 20.15 2.71 14.36
N PHE A 225 20.15 3.80 13.58
CA PHE A 225 20.03 3.75 12.12
C PHE A 225 21.13 2.85 11.51
N LEU A 226 22.39 3.07 11.87
CA LEU A 226 23.54 2.36 11.30
C LEU A 226 23.57 0.89 11.72
N SER A 227 23.24 0.60 12.97
CA SER A 227 23.14 -0.76 13.49
C SER A 227 22.10 -1.55 12.72
N ASN A 228 20.91 -1.00 12.50
CA ASN A 228 19.84 -1.68 11.77
C ASN A 228 20.11 -1.79 10.26
N LEU A 229 20.71 -0.75 9.65
CA LEU A 229 21.13 -0.81 8.24
C LEU A 229 22.18 -1.89 8.00
N SER A 230 23.14 -2.04 8.93
CA SER A 230 24.22 -3.02 8.83
C SER A 230 23.83 -4.42 9.31
N GLY A 231 22.75 -4.53 10.11
CA GLY A 231 22.16 -5.78 10.57
C GLY A 231 21.03 -6.24 9.67
N ASP A 232 19.80 -6.22 10.21
CA ASP A 232 18.59 -6.83 9.62
C ASP A 232 18.29 -6.42 8.17
N PHE A 233 18.70 -5.21 7.76
CA PHE A 233 18.40 -4.68 6.43
C PHE A 233 19.57 -4.77 5.44
N SER A 234 20.76 -5.20 5.87
CA SER A 234 21.99 -5.14 5.05
C SER A 234 21.86 -5.92 3.73
N ILE A 235 21.39 -7.16 3.81
CA ILE A 235 21.21 -8.02 2.63
C ILE A 235 20.23 -7.37 1.64
N SER A 236 19.14 -6.79 2.15
CA SER A 236 18.12 -6.15 1.32
C SER A 236 18.69 -4.96 0.54
N PHE A 237 19.41 -4.04 1.21
CA PHE A 237 20.02 -2.90 0.53
C PHE A 237 21.06 -3.31 -0.51
N ASN A 238 21.80 -4.40 -0.28
CA ASN A 238 22.79 -4.91 -1.24
C ASN A 238 22.17 -5.70 -2.40
N SER A 239 20.91 -6.16 -2.28
CA SER A 239 20.27 -7.05 -3.25
C SER A 239 19.30 -6.34 -4.21
N VAL A 240 18.89 -5.10 -3.90
CA VAL A 240 17.89 -4.38 -4.70
C VAL A 240 18.49 -3.64 -5.90
N ASN A 241 17.70 -3.56 -6.98
CA ASN A 241 18.02 -2.72 -8.13
C ASN A 241 17.45 -1.31 -7.95
N LEU A 242 18.27 -0.28 -8.20
CA LEU A 242 17.88 1.13 -8.08
C LEU A 242 16.76 1.53 -9.06
N SER A 243 16.63 0.84 -10.20
CA SER A 243 15.57 1.11 -11.19
C SER A 243 14.18 0.67 -10.74
N ALA A 244 14.10 -0.14 -9.67
CA ALA A 244 12.83 -0.57 -9.07
C ALA A 244 12.19 0.52 -8.18
N PHE A 245 12.86 1.65 -8.00
CA PHE A 245 12.43 2.75 -7.14
C PHE A 245 12.34 4.06 -7.91
N ARG A 246 11.49 4.98 -7.44
CA ARG A 246 11.49 6.36 -7.93
C ARG A 246 12.82 7.03 -7.64
N PHE A 247 13.22 7.94 -8.53
CA PHE A 247 14.52 8.61 -8.52
C PHE A 247 14.98 9.10 -7.13
N GLN A 248 14.09 9.75 -6.38
CA GLN A 248 14.38 10.26 -5.03
C GLN A 248 14.82 9.14 -4.08
N LYS A 249 14.13 8.01 -4.10
CA LYS A 249 14.44 6.84 -3.25
C LYS A 249 15.70 6.14 -3.75
N SER A 250 15.89 6.04 -5.07
CA SER A 250 17.11 5.47 -5.66
C SER A 250 18.38 6.19 -5.21
N ILE A 251 18.36 7.54 -5.07
CA ILE A 251 19.49 8.30 -4.53
C ILE A 251 19.81 7.87 -3.10
N ILE A 252 18.79 7.76 -2.24
CA ILE A 252 18.99 7.33 -0.85
C ILE A 252 19.53 5.90 -0.80
N ILE A 253 18.96 4.98 -1.56
CA ILE A 253 19.39 3.58 -1.56
C ILE A 253 20.84 3.49 -2.01
N LEU A 254 21.21 4.19 -3.08
CA LEU A 254 22.60 4.30 -3.54
C LEU A 254 23.53 4.86 -2.46
N ALA A 255 23.13 5.93 -1.77
CA ALA A 255 23.92 6.50 -0.69
C ALA A 255 24.19 5.47 0.41
N ASN A 256 23.19 4.68 0.80
CA ASN A 256 23.36 3.62 1.80
C ASN A 256 24.21 2.46 1.30
N GLN A 257 24.04 2.03 0.04
CA GLN A 257 24.90 1.02 -0.60
C GLN A 257 26.37 1.47 -0.64
N LYS A 258 26.61 2.77 -0.82
CA LYS A 258 27.96 3.37 -0.81
C LYS A 258 28.43 3.81 0.59
N LYS A 259 27.66 3.49 1.65
CA LYS A 259 27.94 3.89 3.05
C LYS A 259 28.09 5.41 3.24
N ILE A 260 27.48 6.20 2.37
CA ILE A 260 27.35 7.65 2.49
C ILE A 260 26.11 7.89 3.37
N VAL A 261 26.34 8.05 4.67
CA VAL A 261 25.28 8.07 5.68
C VAL A 261 24.51 9.39 5.66
N LEU A 262 23.30 9.36 5.10
CA LEU A 262 22.42 10.53 4.96
C LEU A 262 21.15 10.38 5.81
N CYS A 263 21.29 9.99 7.09
CA CYS A 263 20.16 9.75 7.99
C CYS A 263 19.17 10.94 8.00
N CYS A 264 19.64 12.18 7.98
CA CYS A 264 18.77 13.37 8.02
C CYS A 264 17.96 13.62 6.75
N ILE A 265 18.23 12.92 5.65
CA ILE A 265 17.65 13.23 4.33
C ILE A 265 16.52 12.25 3.96
N TYR A 266 16.36 11.18 4.72
CA TYR A 266 15.24 10.25 4.58
C TYR A 266 13.88 10.94 4.71
N SER A 267 13.73 11.84 5.68
CA SER A 267 12.48 12.61 5.85
C SER A 267 12.18 13.56 4.70
N LEU A 268 13.12 13.88 3.81
CA LEU A 268 12.90 14.74 2.64
C LEU A 268 12.48 13.98 1.39
N PHE A 269 12.92 12.72 1.26
CA PHE A 269 12.75 11.92 0.04
C PHE A 269 11.78 10.74 0.20
N PHE A 270 11.58 10.23 1.43
CA PHE A 270 10.60 9.17 1.71
C PHE A 270 9.23 9.70 2.17
N SER A 271 9.14 10.94 2.66
CA SER A 271 7.87 11.52 3.14
C SER A 271 6.97 12.05 2.02
N ARG A 272 7.46 12.05 0.77
CA ARG A 272 6.74 12.52 -0.42
C ARG A 272 6.24 11.31 -1.21
N ASP A 273 5.25 10.63 -0.65
CA ASP A 273 4.34 9.76 -1.41
C ASP A 273 2.92 9.98 -0.90
#